data_AF-A0A839ZXJ6-F1
#
_entry.id   AF-A0A839ZXJ6-F1
#
_cell.length_a   1.000
_cell.length_b   1.000
_cell.length_c   1.000
_cell.angle_alpha   90.00
_cell.angle_beta   90.00
_cell.angle_gamma   90.00
#
_symmetry.space_group_name_H-M   'P 1'
#
loop_
_entity.id
_entity.type
_entity.pdbx_description
1 polymer ?
#
loop_
_entity_poly.entity_id
_entity_poly.type
_entity_poly.pdbx_seq_one_letter_code
_entity_poly.pdbx_strand_id
1 'polypeptide(L)'
;MKHEEWNDVQREPLLACVGLDRHLVARCASPGCERAAPCDPTHWVAQGLGGLPLRAFTDRMRCVCGGRRAQLTIAAGPLPERAGGDVYVFR
;
A
#
# COMPACT_ATOMS: atom_id res chain seq x y z
N MET A 1 -20.11 8.62 11.55
CA MET A 1 -20.04 7.97 10.24
C MET A 1 -18.68 8.31 9.62
N LYS A 2 -17.64 7.48 9.82
CA LYS A 2 -16.27 7.72 9.28
C LYS A 2 -15.53 6.42 8.89
N HIS A 3 -16.25 5.30 8.79
CA HIS A 3 -15.65 3.98 8.49
C HIS A 3 -15.91 3.51 7.04
N GLU A 4 -16.81 4.16 6.29
CA GLU A 4 -17.18 3.73 4.93
C GLU A 4 -16.18 4.20 3.84
N GLU A 5 -15.58 5.38 3.98
CA GLU A 5 -14.61 5.91 3.00
C GLU A 5 -13.33 5.08 2.88
N TRP A 6 -12.91 4.38 3.94
CA TRP A 6 -11.70 3.53 3.92
C TRP A 6 -11.92 2.20 3.20
N ASN A 7 -13.16 1.74 3.12
CA ASN A 7 -13.49 0.46 2.48
C ASN A 7 -13.64 0.60 0.96
N ASP A 8 -14.02 1.79 0.50
CA ASP A 8 -14.21 2.10 -0.92
C ASP A 8 -12.87 2.08 -1.68
N VAL A 9 -11.84 2.73 -1.13
CA VAL A 9 -10.51 2.79 -1.76
C VAL A 9 -9.86 1.42 -1.95
N GLN A 10 -10.23 0.41 -1.16
CA GLN A 10 -9.72 -0.96 -1.32
C GLN A 10 -10.28 -1.68 -2.55
N ARG A 11 -11.30 -1.09 -3.19
CA ARG A 11 -11.90 -1.54 -4.44
C ARG A 11 -11.37 -0.79 -5.65
N GLU A 12 -10.79 0.37 -5.43
CA GLU A 12 -10.21 1.18 -6.49
C GLU A 12 -8.99 0.51 -7.13
N PRO A 13 -8.81 0.65 -8.45
CA PRO A 13 -7.61 0.20 -9.14
C PRO A 13 -6.36 0.86 -8.58
N LEU A 14 -5.25 0.11 -8.51
CA LEU A 14 -3.96 0.61 -8.04
C LEU A 14 -3.56 1.94 -8.69
N LEU A 15 -3.75 2.07 -10.01
CA LEU A 15 -3.42 3.28 -10.76
C LEU A 15 -4.26 4.50 -10.39
N ALA A 16 -5.50 4.33 -9.93
CA ALA A 16 -6.33 5.45 -9.48
C ALA A 16 -5.80 6.04 -8.17
N CYS A 17 -5.15 5.20 -7.35
CA CYS A 17 -4.72 5.54 -6.00
C CYS A 17 -3.36 6.25 -5.91
N VAL A 18 -2.65 6.42 -7.03
CA VAL A 18 -1.33 7.06 -7.09
C VAL A 18 -1.29 8.23 -8.07
N GLY A 19 -0.45 9.21 -7.79
CA GLY A 19 -0.31 10.41 -8.61
C GLY A 19 0.81 11.32 -8.14
N LEU A 20 0.94 12.49 -8.76
CA LEU A 20 1.94 13.50 -8.35
C LEU A 20 1.68 14.06 -6.94
N ASP A 21 0.43 14.01 -6.50
CA ASP A 21 -0.09 14.59 -5.26
C ASP A 21 -0.48 13.54 -4.21
N ARG A 22 -0.27 12.25 -4.49
CA ARG A 22 -0.65 11.16 -3.59
C ARG A 22 0.21 9.91 -3.80
N HIS A 23 0.50 9.22 -2.72
CA HIS A 23 1.28 7.98 -2.73
C HIS A 23 0.66 6.92 -1.82
N LEU A 24 1.15 5.69 -1.94
CA LEU A 24 0.70 4.58 -1.11
C LEU A 24 1.56 4.45 0.15
N VAL A 25 0.90 4.14 1.25
CA VAL A 25 1.52 3.74 2.52
C VAL A 25 1.03 2.35 2.87
N ALA A 26 1.97 1.43 3.06
CA ALA A 26 1.71 0.08 3.52
C ALA A 26 1.76 0.03 5.04
N ARG A 27 0.67 -0.40 5.67
CA ARG A 27 0.55 -0.58 7.13
C ARG A 27 0.48 -2.06 7.46
N CYS A 28 1.33 -2.54 8.35
CA CYS A 28 1.32 -3.94 8.79
C CYS A 28 -0.07 -4.31 9.34
N ALA A 29 -0.60 -5.47 8.93
CA ALA A 29 -1.88 -5.97 9.43
C ALA A 29 -1.72 -6.97 10.59
N SER A 30 -0.49 -7.16 11.11
CA SER A 30 -0.25 -8.04 12.26
C SER A 30 -0.79 -7.40 13.54
N PRO A 31 -1.51 -8.16 14.40
CA PRO A 31 -1.99 -7.62 15.68
C PRO A 31 -0.86 -7.02 16.51
N GLY A 32 -1.06 -5.81 17.02
CA GLY A 32 -0.08 -5.07 17.83
C GLY A 32 1.10 -4.47 17.07
N CYS A 33 1.12 -4.54 15.73
CA CYS A 33 2.16 -3.90 14.92
C CYS A 33 1.62 -2.63 14.25
N GLU A 34 2.25 -1.49 14.56
CA GLU A 34 1.86 -0.18 14.01
C GLU A 34 2.80 0.30 12.89
N ARG A 35 3.70 -0.58 12.44
CA ARG A 35 4.70 -0.25 11.42
C ARG A 35 4.05 0.09 10.09
N ALA A 36 4.55 1.16 9.49
CA ALA A 36 4.12 1.63 8.18
C ALA A 36 5.32 2.09 7.36
N ALA A 37 5.22 1.95 6.04
CA ALA A 37 6.25 2.44 5.13
C ALA A 37 5.63 2.93 3.81
N PRO A 38 6.23 3.95 3.17
CA PRO A 38 5.88 4.29 1.79
C PRO A 38 6.04 3.09 0.86
N CYS A 39 5.10 2.93 -0.08
CA CYS A 39 5.07 1.83 -1.01
C CYS A 39 5.14 2.37 -2.44
N ASP A 40 6.17 1.96 -3.17
CA ASP A 40 6.30 2.23 -4.60
C ASP A 40 5.60 1.13 -5.41
N PRO A 41 4.48 1.45 -6.10
CA PRO A 41 3.77 0.47 -6.92
C PRO A 41 4.34 0.30 -8.33
N THR A 42 5.40 1.03 -8.71
CA THR A 42 5.92 1.08 -10.08
C THR A 42 6.20 -0.32 -10.64
N HIS A 43 6.72 -1.23 -9.81
CA HIS A 43 6.98 -2.60 -10.23
C HIS A 43 5.70 -3.38 -10.58
N TRP A 44 4.62 -3.20 -9.81
CA TRP A 44 3.34 -3.85 -10.09
C TRP A 44 2.67 -3.26 -11.34
N VAL A 45 2.77 -1.94 -11.50
CA VAL A 45 2.26 -1.26 -12.70
C VAL A 45 2.98 -1.75 -13.94
N ALA A 46 4.31 -1.85 -13.90
CA ALA A 46 5.12 -2.37 -15.02
C ALA A 46 4.79 -3.82 -15.39
N GLN A 47 4.24 -4.61 -14.45
CA GLN A 47 3.75 -5.97 -14.69
C GLN A 47 2.31 -6.02 -15.24
N GLY A 48 1.68 -4.87 -15.51
CA GLY A 48 0.29 -4.79 -15.98
C GLY A 48 -0.75 -4.98 -14.87
N LEU A 49 -0.35 -4.94 -13.60
CA LEU A 49 -1.25 -5.16 -12.45
C LEU A 49 -1.96 -3.88 -11.99
N GLY A 50 -1.71 -2.74 -12.65
CA GLY A 50 -2.26 -1.43 -12.28
C GLY A 50 -3.79 -1.36 -12.25
N GLY A 51 -4.49 -2.23 -12.98
CA GLY A 51 -5.96 -2.33 -12.99
C GLY A 51 -6.54 -3.17 -11.85
N LEU A 52 -5.71 -3.88 -11.07
CA LEU A 52 -6.19 -4.67 -9.95
C LEU A 52 -6.55 -3.78 -8.75
N PRO A 53 -7.56 -4.17 -7.95
CA PRO A 53 -7.96 -3.40 -6.78
C PRO A 53 -6.85 -3.40 -5.72
N LEU A 54 -6.71 -2.32 -4.93
CA LEU A 54 -5.67 -2.21 -3.89
C LEU A 54 -5.59 -3.42 -2.95
N ARG A 55 -6.73 -4.00 -2.55
CA ARG A 55 -6.77 -5.19 -1.69
C ARG A 55 -6.03 -6.41 -2.26
N ALA A 56 -5.85 -6.49 -3.58
CA ALA A 56 -5.14 -7.60 -4.23
C ALA A 56 -3.63 -7.61 -3.92
N PHE A 57 -3.11 -6.51 -3.38
CA PHE A 57 -1.69 -6.35 -3.04
C PHE A 57 -1.40 -6.59 -1.56
N THR A 58 -2.43 -6.75 -0.71
CA THR A 58 -2.26 -6.93 0.74
C THR A 58 -1.40 -8.13 1.11
N ASP A 59 -1.58 -9.24 0.40
CA ASP A 59 -0.84 -10.49 0.59
C ASP A 59 0.54 -10.49 -0.08
N ARG A 60 0.97 -9.38 -0.70
CA ARG A 60 2.26 -9.20 -1.39
C ARG A 60 3.28 -8.40 -0.56
N MET A 61 2.94 -8.14 0.70
CA MET A 61 3.75 -7.34 1.61
C MET A 61 4.29 -8.19 2.77
N ARG A 62 5.45 -7.78 3.28
CA ARG A 62 6.05 -8.28 4.51
C ARG A 62 6.38 -7.12 5.42
N CYS A 63 6.33 -7.38 6.72
CA CYS A 63 6.83 -6.47 7.73
C CYS A 63 8.06 -7.08 8.40
N VAL A 64 9.00 -6.26 8.85
CA VAL A 64 10.15 -6.67 9.66
C VAL A 64 9.73 -7.35 10.99
N CYS A 65 8.49 -7.17 11.42
CA CYS A 65 7.92 -7.90 12.57
C CYS A 65 7.57 -9.36 12.27
N GLY A 66 7.73 -9.83 11.02
CA GLY A 66 7.31 -11.16 10.56
C GLY A 66 5.89 -11.21 9.98
N GLY A 67 5.15 -10.09 10.04
CA GLY A 67 3.81 -9.97 9.46
C GLY A 67 3.80 -10.22 7.95
N ARG A 68 2.78 -10.94 7.48
CA ARG A 68 2.66 -11.40 6.08
C ARG A 68 1.62 -10.66 5.24
N ARG A 69 1.00 -9.64 5.83
CA ARG A 69 -0.06 -8.83 5.24
C ARG A 69 0.18 -7.38 5.59
N ALA A 70 -0.07 -6.50 4.64
CA ALA A 70 -0.12 -5.07 4.90
C ALA A 70 -1.28 -4.43 4.14
N GLN A 71 -2.07 -3.60 4.81
CA GLN A 71 -3.11 -2.82 4.16
C GLN A 71 -2.47 -1.61 3.48
N LEU A 72 -2.83 -1.37 2.22
CA LEU A 72 -2.40 -0.17 1.49
C LEU A 72 -3.40 0.94 1.74
N THR A 73 -2.88 2.13 2.02
CA THR A 73 -3.66 3.35 2.25
C THR A 73 -3.07 4.48 1.42
N ILE A 74 -3.86 5.50 1.09
CA ILE A 74 -3.40 6.66 0.32
C ILE A 74 -3.01 7.76 1.30
N ALA A 75 -1.83 8.34 1.09
CA ALA A 75 -1.38 9.55 1.76
C ALA A 75 -1.18 10.69 0.75
N ALA A 76 -1.38 11.92 1.19
CA ALA A 76 -1.15 13.11 0.37
C ALA A 76 0.34 13.36 0.15
N GLY A 77 0.66 14.04 -0.94
CA GLY A 77 2.01 14.37 -1.37
C GLY A 77 2.68 13.28 -2.22
N PRO A 78 3.81 13.63 -2.85
CA PRO A 78 4.55 12.71 -3.69
C PRO A 78 5.13 11.54 -2.87
N LEU A 79 5.48 10.46 -3.56
CA LEU A 79 6.22 9.36 -2.94
C LEU A 79 7.55 9.89 -2.37
N PRO A 80 7.87 9.65 -1.09
CA PRO A 80 9.15 10.06 -0.51
C PRO A 80 10.33 9.43 -1.24
N GLU A 81 11.41 10.21 -1.46
CA GLU A 81 12.62 9.76 -2.20
C GLU A 81 13.26 8.51 -1.59
N ARG A 82 13.08 8.28 -0.27
CA ARG A 82 13.48 7.04 0.40
C ARG A 82 12.27 6.13 0.59
N ALA A 83 11.94 5.37 -0.46
CA ALA A 83 11.03 4.24 -0.38
C ALA A 83 11.77 3.02 0.20
N GLY A 84 12.01 3.05 1.50
CA GLY A 84 12.54 1.94 2.27
C GLY A 84 11.99 2.02 3.68
N GLY A 85 11.60 0.89 4.27
CA GLY A 85 11.00 0.91 5.58
C GLY A 85 10.65 -0.46 6.12
N ASP A 86 10.05 -0.42 7.30
CA ASP A 86 9.64 -1.57 8.09
C ASP A 86 8.63 -2.50 7.41
N VAL A 87 7.99 -2.05 6.33
CA VAL A 87 7.05 -2.82 5.51
C VAL A 87 7.48 -2.74 4.04
N TYR A 88 7.62 -3.88 3.39
CA TYR A 88 8.20 -3.97 2.04
C TYR A 88 7.46 -4.98 1.16
N VAL A 89 7.54 -4.79 -0.16
CA VAL A 89 7.08 -5.76 -1.15
C VAL A 89 7.98 -6.98 -1.10
N PHE A 90 7.41 -8.18 -0.92
CA PHE A 90 8.19 -9.41 -1.10
C PHE A 90 7.95 -9.95 -2.50
N ARG A 91 9.05 -10.39 -3.13
CA ARG A 91 9.05 -11.07 -4.42
C ARG A 91 9.11 -12.57 -4.20
#